data_AF-A0A923C998-F1
#
_entry.id   AF-A0A923C998-F1
#
_cell.length_a   1.000
_cell.length_b   1.000
_cell.length_c   1.000
_cell.angle_alpha   90.00
_cell.angle_beta   90.00
_cell.angle_gamma   90.00
#
_symmetry.space_group_name_H-M   'P 1'
#
loop_
_entity.id
_entity.type
_entity.pdbx_description
1 polymer ?
#
loop_
_entity_poly.entity_id
_entity_poly.type
_entity_poly.pdbx_seq_one_letter_code
_entity_poly.pdbx_strand_id
1 'polypeptide(L)'
;MKTKLPFAAMYVVGMLLICGLLAWGRPFPLVGLFVVSGLAVGSLYALGGVGLVVLYRTTGVLNFAIGAFGAAGVMTAWQLVQWGWLEPLAWGVALLLATALSLGYGRWIAP
;
A
#
# COMPACT_ATOMS: atom_id res chain seq x y z
N MET A 1 -22.45 -2.67 -21.12
CA MET A 1 -22.26 -2.02 -19.79
C MET A 1 -23.22 -2.50 -18.68
N LYS A 2 -24.33 -3.23 -18.95
CA LYS A 2 -25.31 -3.63 -17.91
C LYS A 2 -24.96 -4.87 -17.05
N THR A 3 -23.87 -5.58 -17.34
CA THR A 3 -23.55 -6.89 -16.72
C THR A 3 -22.70 -6.83 -15.44
N LYS A 4 -22.15 -5.68 -15.04
CA LYS A 4 -21.28 -5.58 -13.84
C LYS A 4 -22.01 -5.22 -12.54
N LEU A 5 -23.23 -4.67 -12.64
CA LEU A 5 -24.10 -4.33 -11.51
C LEU A 5 -24.43 -5.52 -10.59
N PRO A 6 -24.81 -6.72 -11.07
CA PRO A 6 -25.14 -7.83 -10.19
C PRO A 6 -23.92 -8.35 -9.42
N PHE A 7 -22.73 -8.32 -10.03
CA PHE A 7 -21.50 -8.78 -9.40
C PHE A 7 -21.02 -7.81 -8.30
N ALA A 8 -21.09 -6.50 -8.57
CA ALA A 8 -20.79 -5.49 -7.55
C ALA A 8 -21.76 -5.55 -6.37
N ALA A 9 -23.06 -5.73 -6.64
CA ALA A 9 -24.07 -5.89 -5.60
C ALA A 9 -23.81 -7.14 -4.74
N MET A 10 -23.50 -8.28 -5.37
CA MET A 10 -23.15 -9.51 -4.66
C MET A 10 -21.92 -9.34 -3.75
N TYR A 11 -20.90 -8.61 -4.22
CA TYR A 11 -19.70 -8.35 -3.43
C TYR A 11 -19.99 -7.46 -2.21
N VAL A 12 -20.75 -6.38 -2.38
CA VAL A 12 -21.13 -5.48 -1.28
C VAL A 12 -21.98 -6.21 -0.25
N VAL A 13 -22.95 -7.02 -0.70
CA VAL A 13 -23.80 -7.83 0.20
C VAL A 13 -22.96 -8.87 0.95
N GLY A 14 -22.06 -9.58 0.26
CA GLY A 14 -21.15 -10.53 0.88
C GLY A 14 -20.22 -9.88 1.91
N MET A 15 -19.70 -8.69 1.61
CA MET A 15 -18.82 -7.94 2.50
C MET A 15 -19.56 -7.45 3.75
N LEU A 16 -20.79 -6.94 3.60
CA LEU A 16 -21.63 -6.56 4.73
C LEU A 16 -22.02 -7.75 5.61
N LEU A 17 -22.30 -8.91 5.00
CA LEU A 17 -22.60 -10.14 5.73
C LEU A 17 -21.40 -10.59 6.56
N ILE A 18 -20.20 -10.65 5.96
CA ILE A 18 -18.98 -11.03 6.68
C ILE A 18 -18.67 -10.02 7.79
N CYS A 19 -18.75 -8.72 7.52
CA CYS A 19 -18.55 -7.70 8.53
C CYS A 19 -19.57 -7.80 9.68
N GLY A 20 -20.84 -8.06 9.37
CA GLY A 20 -21.89 -8.25 10.37
C GLY A 20 -21.66 -9.50 11.24
N LEU A 21 -21.25 -10.62 10.63
CA LEU A 21 -20.88 -11.84 11.35
C LEU A 21 -19.65 -11.62 12.24
N LEU A 22 -18.62 -10.94 11.73
CA LEU A 22 -17.35 -10.73 12.45
C LEU A 22 -17.49 -9.69 13.58
N ALA A 23 -18.40 -8.72 13.43
CA ALA A 23 -18.68 -7.68 14.41
C ALA A 23 -19.69 -8.11 15.49
N TRP A 24 -20.35 -9.26 15.34
CA TRP A 24 -21.38 -9.70 16.27
C TRP A 24 -20.80 -9.94 17.68
N GLY A 25 -21.34 -9.22 18.67
CA GLY A 25 -20.89 -9.31 20.07
C GLY A 25 -19.53 -8.67 20.38
N ARG A 26 -18.92 -7.92 19.42
CA ARG A 26 -17.65 -7.22 19.62
C ARG A 26 -17.89 -5.78 20.12
N PRO A 27 -17.03 -5.22 20.99
CA PRO A 27 -17.15 -3.84 21.46
C PRO A 27 -16.91 -2.82 20.33
N PHE A 28 -17.71 -1.75 20.28
CA PHE A 28 -17.68 -0.73 19.20
C PHE A 28 -16.29 -0.14 18.89
N PRO A 29 -15.41 0.18 19.88
CA PRO A 29 -14.08 0.72 19.59
C PRO A 29 -13.20 -0.24 18.79
N LEU A 30 -13.37 -1.55 18.99
CA LEU A 30 -12.59 -2.58 18.32
C LEU A 30 -12.95 -2.67 16.83
N VAL A 31 -14.25 -2.58 16.53
CA VAL A 31 -14.75 -2.58 15.15
C VAL A 31 -14.27 -1.34 14.39
N GLY A 32 -14.30 -0.17 15.04
CA GLY A 32 -13.77 1.07 14.47
C GLY A 32 -12.29 0.97 14.10
N LEU A 33 -11.46 0.39 14.97
CA LEU A 33 -10.03 0.19 14.71
C LEU A 33 -9.78 -0.69 13.47
N PHE A 34 -10.52 -1.79 13.32
CA PHE A 34 -10.38 -2.68 12.17
C PHE A 34 -10.80 -2.03 10.86
N VAL A 35 -11.85 -1.21 10.87
CA VAL A 35 -12.27 -0.47 9.66
C VAL A 35 -11.19 0.54 9.26
N VAL A 36 -10.67 1.32 10.19
CA VAL A 36 -9.63 2.31 9.91
C VAL A 36 -8.34 1.65 9.47
N SER A 37 -7.88 0.62 10.18
CA SER A 37 -6.69 -0.15 9.82
C SER A 37 -6.86 -0.85 8.46
N GLY A 38 -8.03 -1.42 8.19
CA GLY A 38 -8.33 -2.08 6.93
C GLY A 38 -8.34 -1.11 5.75
N LEU A 39 -8.92 0.08 5.94
CA LEU A 39 -8.90 1.14 4.94
C LEU A 39 -7.48 1.65 4.69
N ALA A 40 -6.69 1.86 5.74
CA ALA A 40 -5.29 2.27 5.63
C ALA A 40 -4.48 1.25 4.82
N VAL A 41 -4.52 -0.03 5.20
CA VAL A 41 -3.81 -1.11 4.50
C VAL A 41 -4.30 -1.27 3.06
N GLY A 42 -5.63 -1.26 2.83
CA GLY A 42 -6.21 -1.36 1.49
C GLY A 42 -5.80 -0.21 0.58
N SER A 43 -5.73 1.02 1.12
CA SER A 43 -5.27 2.19 0.38
C SER A 43 -3.79 2.09 -0.02
N LEU A 44 -2.93 1.55 0.86
CA LEU A 44 -1.52 1.32 0.57
C LEU A 44 -1.34 0.31 -0.58
N TYR A 45 -2.09 -0.80 -0.57
CA TYR A 45 -2.04 -1.78 -1.66
C TYR A 45 -2.59 -1.21 -2.98
N ALA A 46 -3.67 -0.42 -2.92
CA ALA A 46 -4.20 0.26 -4.10
C ALA A 46 -3.17 1.26 -4.68
N LEU A 47 -2.54 2.07 -3.84
CA LEU A 47 -1.48 3.01 -4.24
C LEU A 47 -0.28 2.29 -4.85
N GLY A 48 0.14 1.16 -4.28
CA GLY A 48 1.22 0.33 -4.83
C GLY A 48 0.90 -0.16 -6.25
N GLY A 49 -0.32 -0.64 -6.47
CA GLY A 49 -0.79 -1.04 -7.80
C GLY A 49 -0.87 0.14 -8.79
N VAL A 50 -1.38 1.29 -8.33
CA VAL A 50 -1.44 2.51 -9.15
C VAL A 50 -0.04 2.96 -9.56
N GLY A 51 0.94 2.96 -8.65
CA GLY A 51 2.33 3.32 -8.96
C GLY A 51 2.95 2.41 -10.02
N LEU A 52 2.75 1.09 -9.91
CA LEU A 52 3.23 0.13 -10.90
C LEU A 52 2.60 0.37 -12.28
N VAL A 53 1.28 0.58 -12.35
CA VAL A 53 0.57 0.83 -13.62
C VAL A 53 0.99 2.16 -14.25
N VAL A 54 1.19 3.21 -13.45
CA VAL A 54 1.63 4.52 -13.93
C VAL A 54 3.02 4.42 -14.56
N LEU A 55 3.97 3.76 -13.89
CA LEU A 55 5.32 3.57 -14.42
C LEU A 55 5.32 2.73 -15.70
N TYR A 56 4.53 1.64 -15.73
CA TYR A 56 4.38 0.82 -16.92
C TYR A 56 3.82 1.63 -18.10
N ARG A 57 2.85 2.51 -17.84
CA ARG A 57 2.24 3.34 -18.87
C ARG A 57 3.22 4.35 -19.48
N THR A 58 4.19 4.83 -18.70
CA THR A 58 5.18 5.80 -19.18
C THR A 58 6.39 5.15 -19.86
N THR A 59 6.78 3.94 -19.45
CA THR A 59 8.03 3.30 -19.90
C THR A 59 7.80 2.13 -20.87
N GLY A 60 6.60 1.56 -20.91
CA GLY A 60 6.30 0.34 -21.66
C GLY A 60 6.91 -0.93 -21.05
N VAL A 61 7.63 -0.83 -19.93
CA VAL A 61 8.31 -1.95 -19.26
C VAL A 61 7.84 -2.07 -17.82
N LEU A 62 7.55 -3.30 -17.39
CA LEU A 62 7.08 -3.58 -16.03
C LEU A 62 8.26 -3.59 -15.05
N ASN A 63 8.26 -2.68 -14.08
CA ASN A 63 9.33 -2.59 -13.07
C ASN A 63 9.03 -3.49 -11.85
N PHE A 64 9.66 -4.66 -11.79
CA PHE A 64 9.58 -5.57 -10.64
C PHE A 64 10.42 -5.13 -9.42
N ALA A 65 11.38 -4.23 -9.61
CA ALA A 65 12.26 -3.76 -8.52
C ALA A 65 11.53 -2.84 -7.52
N ILE A 66 10.34 -2.35 -7.85
CA ILE A 66 9.56 -1.45 -6.98
C ILE A 66 9.28 -2.06 -5.59
N GLY A 67 9.08 -3.37 -5.52
CA GLY A 67 8.91 -4.09 -4.24
C GLY A 67 10.20 -4.11 -3.41
N ALA A 68 11.35 -4.29 -4.06
CA ALA A 68 12.65 -4.27 -3.40
C ALA A 68 12.99 -2.86 -2.87
N PHE A 69 12.65 -1.80 -3.60
CA PHE A 69 12.83 -0.41 -3.13
C PHE A 69 11.96 -0.11 -1.91
N GLY A 70 10.72 -0.60 -1.89
CA GLY A 70 9.84 -0.49 -0.72
C GLY A 70 10.42 -1.21 0.50
N ALA A 71 10.90 -2.45 0.33
CA ALA A 71 11.55 -3.21 1.39
C ALA A 71 12.81 -2.51 1.91
N ALA A 72 13.66 -1.98 1.02
CA ALA A 72 14.85 -1.23 1.39
C ALA A 72 14.49 0.04 2.20
N GLY A 73 13.46 0.78 1.80
CA GLY A 73 12.94 1.92 2.55
C GLY A 73 12.51 1.53 3.97
N VAL A 74 11.66 0.50 4.11
CA VAL A 74 11.17 0.04 5.42
C VAL A 74 12.31 -0.45 6.31
N MET A 75 13.25 -1.22 5.77
CA MET A 75 14.42 -1.68 6.53
C MET A 75 15.32 -0.53 6.97
N THR A 76 15.46 0.51 6.14
CA THR A 76 16.22 1.72 6.50
C THR A 76 15.53 2.48 7.62
N ALA A 77 14.21 2.70 7.53
CA ALA A 77 13.44 3.33 8.61
C ALA A 77 13.56 2.55 9.92
N TRP A 78 13.41 1.23 9.86
CA TRP A 78 13.53 0.37 11.03
C TRP A 78 14.90 0.50 11.69
N GLN A 79 15.99 0.44 10.90
CA GLN A 79 17.35 0.57 11.42
C GLN A 79 17.61 1.95 12.05
N LEU A 80 17.13 3.02 11.42
CA LEU A 80 17.28 4.39 11.94
C LEU A 80 16.57 4.56 13.29
N VAL A 81 15.36 4.01 13.42
CA VAL A 81 14.64 4.00 14.70
C VAL A 81 15.39 3.18 15.76
N GLN A 82 16.00 2.04 15.39
CA GLN A 82 16.85 1.28 16.32
C GLN A 82 18.08 2.06 16.78
N TRP A 83 18.63 2.95 15.94
CA TRP A 83 19.72 3.86 16.30
C TRP A 83 19.27 5.11 17.07
N GLY A 84 18.01 5.18 17.50
CA GLY A 84 17.49 6.26 18.33
C GLY A 84 17.14 7.54 17.56
N TRP A 85 17.03 7.47 16.23
CA TRP A 85 16.55 8.62 15.45
C TRP A 85 15.06 8.85 15.70
N LEU A 86 14.64 10.12 15.57
CA LEU A 86 13.23 10.49 15.65
C LEU A 86 12.43 9.79 14.54
N GLU A 87 11.29 9.18 14.90
CA GLU A 87 10.45 8.40 13.98
C GLU A 87 10.07 9.16 12.69
N PRO A 88 9.64 10.44 12.73
CA PRO A 88 9.29 11.16 11.51
C PRO A 88 10.47 11.36 10.57
N LEU A 89 11.67 11.52 11.14
CA LEU A 89 12.90 11.73 10.37
C LEU A 89 13.36 10.42 9.73
N ALA A 90 13.23 9.30 10.44
CA ALA A 90 13.49 7.96 9.90
C ALA A 90 12.57 7.64 8.71
N TRP A 91 11.27 7.97 8.79
CA TRP A 91 10.34 7.80 7.68
C TRP A 91 10.69 8.70 6.49
N GLY A 92 11.08 9.95 6.74
CA GLY A 92 11.54 10.87 5.70
C GLY A 92 12.75 10.34 4.95
N VAL A 93 13.76 9.84 5.66
CA VAL A 93 14.97 9.25 5.05
C VAL A 93 14.62 8.00 4.24
N ALA A 94 13.75 7.13 4.75
CA ALA A 94 13.31 5.95 4.01
C ALA A 94 12.58 6.29 2.70
N LEU A 95 11.71 7.31 2.71
CA LEU A 95 11.02 7.80 1.51
C LEU A 95 12.01 8.41 0.52
N LEU A 96 12.98 9.21 0.99
CA LEU A 96 14.03 9.77 0.15
C LEU A 96 14.91 8.68 -0.47
N LEU A 97 15.24 7.64 0.29
CA LEU A 97 16.04 6.52 -0.21
C LEU A 97 15.27 5.72 -1.26
N ALA A 98 14.01 5.36 -1.01
CA ALA A 98 13.19 4.63 -1.97
C ALA A 98 12.96 5.43 -3.27
N THR A 99 12.74 6.75 -3.15
CA THR A 99 12.60 7.63 -4.32
C THR A 99 13.91 7.78 -5.08
N ALA A 100 15.04 7.94 -4.40
CA ALA A 100 16.36 8.00 -5.04
C ALA A 100 16.70 6.71 -5.79
N LEU A 101 16.42 5.54 -5.20
CA LEU A 101 16.60 4.24 -5.86
C LEU A 101 15.70 4.09 -7.10
N SER A 102 14.43 4.49 -6.99
CA SER A 102 13.49 4.45 -8.11
C SER A 102 13.91 5.39 -9.26
N LEU A 103 14.32 6.62 -8.93
CA LEU A 103 14.83 7.60 -9.89
C LEU A 103 16.14 7.13 -10.53
N GLY A 104 17.06 6.58 -9.75
CA GLY A 104 18.30 6.03 -10.25
C GLY A 104 18.06 4.88 -11.23
N TYR A 105 17.16 3.95 -10.88
CA TYR A 105 16.76 2.88 -11.77
C TYR A 105 16.16 3.43 -13.08
N GLY A 106 15.23 4.37 -12.99
CA GLY A 106 14.59 4.98 -14.16
C GLY A 106 15.53 5.82 -15.02
N ARG A 107 16.59 6.40 -14.45
CA ARG A 107 17.54 7.25 -15.18
C ARG A 107 18.68 6.47 -15.84
N TRP A 108 19.16 5.41 -15.21
CA TRP A 108 20.41 4.74 -15.60
C TRP A 108 20.23 3.33 -16.16
N ILE A 109 19.14 2.64 -15.81
CA ILE A 109 18.93 1.21 -16.14
C ILE A 109 17.75 1.04 -17.08
N ALA A 110 16.69 1.82 -16.90
CA ALA A 110 15.57 1.82 -17.85
C ALA A 110 16.06 2.35 -19.22
N PRO A 111 15.66 1.69 -20.33
CA PRO A 111 16.00 2.14 -21.68
C PRO A 111 15.33 3.46 -22.07
#